data_AF-L7UF62-F1
#
_entry.id   AF-L7UF62-F1
#
_cell.length_a   1.000
_cell.length_b   1.000
_cell.length_c   1.000
_cell.angle_alpha   90.00
_cell.angle_beta   90.00
_cell.angle_gamma   90.00
#
_symmetry.space_group_name_H-M   'P 1'
#
loop_
_entity.id
_entity.type
_entity.pdbx_description
1 polymer ?
#
loop_
_entity_poly.entity_id
_entity_poly.type
_entity_poly.pdbx_seq_one_letter_code
_entity_poly.pdbx_strand_id
1 'polypeptide(L)'
;MWDRLKRALRSFAGFFVSSIEDPELILEQNIRDLNDQVPKMNESIAMVRANVTLLEKENAKYKDDVRGLTAKVKAAIQAGRDDLAAQYATKLQVEKEALERNEAQLSTARLAYEKALNVKKAFMREKDRKTAEAMTAIRDARRAKWQAKVADTMESFTVAGIDSTHDEMLRKVEERTAVNEARMQMALESVDHQSAQIEEEAEKIQANELVKQFKMEMGLMDSPAPVSDVSGQTGKTIGKKVGVE
;
A
#
# COMPACT_ATOMS: atom_id res chain seq x y z
N MET A 1 -5.88 -8.44 -23.78
CA MET A 1 -5.71 -8.14 -22.33
C MET A 1 -5.63 -6.63 -22.06
N TRP A 2 -4.88 -5.86 -22.85
CA TRP A 2 -4.79 -4.40 -22.76
C TRP A 2 -6.14 -3.65 -22.81
N ASP A 3 -7.07 -4.11 -23.66
CA ASP A 3 -8.41 -3.52 -23.72
C ASP A 3 -9.24 -3.80 -22.47
N ARG A 4 -8.93 -4.87 -21.72
CA ARG A 4 -9.57 -5.16 -20.44
C ARG A 4 -9.08 -4.22 -19.34
N LEU A 5 -7.78 -3.89 -19.33
CA LEU A 5 -7.19 -2.88 -18.44
C LEU A 5 -7.73 -1.48 -18.73
N LYS A 6 -7.78 -1.08 -20.02
CA LYS A 6 -8.38 0.19 -20.44
C LYS A 6 -9.87 0.29 -20.09
N ARG A 7 -10.62 -0.80 -20.26
CA ARG A 7 -12.04 -0.85 -19.91
C ARG A 7 -12.25 -0.81 -18.39
N ALA A 8 -11.40 -1.48 -17.62
CA ALA A 8 -11.38 -1.37 -16.15
C ALA A 8 -11.13 0.07 -15.71
N LEU A 9 -10.14 0.76 -16.29
CA LEU A 9 -9.86 2.18 -16.03
C LEU A 9 -11.01 3.10 -16.45
N ARG A 10 -11.68 2.83 -17.57
CA ARG A 10 -12.81 3.63 -18.07
C ARG A 10 -14.09 3.42 -17.26
N SER A 11 -14.30 2.25 -16.67
CA SER A 11 -15.45 1.98 -15.79
C SER A 11 -15.40 2.73 -14.45
N PHE A 12 -14.24 3.23 -14.02
CA PHE A 12 -14.14 4.07 -12.82
C PHE A 12 -14.83 5.44 -12.98
N ALA A 13 -14.98 5.93 -14.21
CA ALA A 13 -15.50 7.27 -14.46
C ALA A 13 -17.03 7.38 -14.43
N GLY A 14 -17.76 6.27 -14.27
CA GLY A 14 -19.18 6.19 -14.66
C GLY A 14 -20.20 5.92 -13.55
N PHE A 15 -19.86 5.96 -12.26
CA PHE A 15 -20.81 5.58 -11.20
C PHE A 15 -21.26 6.79 -10.37
N PHE A 16 -22.24 7.54 -10.89
CA PHE A 16 -23.06 8.44 -10.09
C PHE A 16 -24.52 8.24 -10.52
N VAL A 17 -25.26 7.43 -9.78
CA VAL A 17 -26.72 7.47 -9.80
C VAL A 17 -27.25 7.45 -8.38
N SER A 18 -28.15 8.41 -8.17
CA SER A 18 -28.95 8.79 -7.01
C SER A 18 -29.44 7.68 -6.09
N SER A 19 -29.41 7.95 -4.79
CA SER A 19 -30.43 7.51 -3.84
C SER A 19 -30.69 8.64 -2.84
N ILE A 20 -31.95 9.08 -2.79
CA ILE A 20 -32.43 10.38 -2.29
C ILE A 20 -32.65 10.40 -0.76
N GLU A 21 -32.26 9.35 -0.03
CA GLU A 21 -32.83 9.11 1.30
C GLU A 21 -32.03 9.65 2.51
N ASP A 22 -30.70 9.81 2.43
CA ASP A 22 -29.93 10.56 3.43
C ASP A 22 -28.56 10.99 2.86
N PRO A 23 -28.25 12.31 2.80
CA PRO A 23 -26.96 12.78 2.30
C PRO A 23 -25.75 12.22 3.08
N GLU A 24 -25.91 11.89 4.37
CA GLU A 24 -24.85 11.23 5.15
C GLU A 24 -24.52 9.83 4.61
N LEU A 25 -25.56 9.04 4.31
CA LEU A 25 -25.42 7.67 3.84
C LEU A 25 -24.72 7.61 2.48
N ILE A 26 -24.99 8.59 1.61
CA ILE A 26 -24.33 8.71 0.30
C ILE A 26 -22.82 8.98 0.47
N LEU A 27 -22.46 9.87 1.39
CA LEU A 27 -21.05 10.21 1.65
C LEU A 27 -20.31 9.03 2.29
N GLU A 28 -20.92 8.33 3.24
CA GLU A 28 -20.38 7.10 3.83
C GLU A 28 -20.20 6.00 2.77
N GLN A 29 -21.17 5.84 1.87
CA GLN A 29 -21.07 4.90 0.75
C GLN A 29 -19.95 5.30 -0.22
N ASN A 30 -19.79 6.59 -0.52
CA ASN A 30 -18.70 7.06 -1.38
C ASN A 30 -17.32 6.72 -0.80
N ILE A 31 -17.13 6.93 0.50
CA ILE A 31 -15.89 6.55 1.21
C ILE A 31 -15.67 5.04 1.11
N ARG A 32 -16.72 4.23 1.32
CA ARG A 32 -16.65 2.76 1.18
C ARG A 32 -16.25 2.36 -0.24
N ASP A 33 -16.90 2.93 -1.25
CA ASP A 33 -16.62 2.65 -2.65
C ASP A 33 -15.18 3.02 -3.03
N LEU A 34 -14.67 4.14 -2.52
CA LEU A 34 -13.26 4.55 -2.72
C LEU A 34 -12.29 3.57 -2.05
N ASN A 35 -12.62 3.07 -0.85
CA ASN A 35 -11.81 2.05 -0.16
C ASN A 35 -11.81 0.73 -0.93
N ASP A 36 -12.95 0.29 -1.45
CA ASP A 36 -13.10 -0.96 -2.20
C ASP A 36 -12.36 -0.97 -3.55
N GLN A 37 -11.99 0.21 -4.05
CA GLN A 37 -11.22 0.37 -5.27
C GLN A 37 -9.72 0.11 -5.05
N VAL A 38 -9.19 0.33 -3.84
CA VAL A 38 -7.77 0.17 -3.53
C VAL A 38 -7.32 -1.29 -3.74
N PRO A 39 -8.02 -2.32 -3.23
CA PRO A 39 -7.68 -3.72 -3.50
C PRO A 39 -7.66 -4.07 -4.99
N LYS A 40 -8.67 -3.62 -5.75
CA LYS A 40 -8.79 -3.90 -7.21
C LYS A 40 -7.63 -3.29 -8.00
N MET A 41 -7.19 -2.10 -7.60
CA MET A 41 -6.04 -1.43 -8.19
C MET A 41 -4.73 -2.13 -7.83
N ASN A 42 -4.58 -2.60 -6.58
CA ASN A 42 -3.43 -3.40 -6.16
C ASN A 42 -3.32 -4.69 -6.96
N GLU A 43 -4.43 -5.40 -7.17
CA GLU A 43 -4.48 -6.61 -7.99
C GLU A 43 -4.05 -6.32 -9.43
N SER A 44 -4.58 -5.24 -10.03
CA SER A 44 -4.21 -4.82 -11.39
C SER A 44 -2.71 -4.49 -11.50
N ILE A 45 -2.15 -3.78 -10.52
CA ILE A 45 -0.72 -3.47 -10.44
C ILE A 45 0.11 -4.75 -10.29
N ALA A 46 -0.35 -5.71 -9.48
CA ALA A 46 0.31 -7.00 -9.31
C ALA A 46 0.35 -7.80 -10.63
N MET A 47 -0.74 -7.79 -11.41
CA MET A 47 -0.75 -8.41 -12.74
C MET A 47 0.27 -7.76 -13.69
N VAL A 48 0.34 -6.43 -13.69
CA VAL A 48 1.34 -5.71 -14.50
C VAL A 48 2.76 -6.03 -14.02
N ARG A 49 2.99 -6.11 -12.71
CA ARG A 49 4.28 -6.50 -12.13
C ARG A 49 4.66 -7.93 -12.51
N ALA A 50 3.72 -8.87 -12.47
CA ALA A 50 3.95 -10.25 -12.86
C ALA A 50 4.40 -10.34 -14.33
N ASN A 51 3.78 -9.55 -15.22
CA ASN A 51 4.21 -9.47 -16.62
C ASN A 51 5.64 -8.91 -16.76
N VAL A 52 5.99 -7.85 -16.01
CA VAL A 52 7.37 -7.34 -15.97
C VAL A 52 8.34 -8.42 -15.50
N THR A 53 8.04 -9.13 -14.41
CA THR A 53 8.90 -10.18 -13.88
C THR A 53 9.05 -11.36 -14.85
N LEU A 54 8.01 -11.74 -15.57
CA LEU A 54 8.09 -12.76 -16.61
C LEU A 54 9.06 -12.32 -17.72
N LEU A 55 8.88 -11.10 -18.24
CA LEU A 55 9.76 -10.54 -19.27
C LEU A 55 11.21 -10.42 -18.77
N GLU A 56 11.44 -10.04 -17.52
CA GLU A 56 12.79 -10.00 -16.93
C GLU A 56 13.45 -11.39 -16.90
N LYS A 57 12.70 -12.44 -16.55
CA LYS A 57 13.21 -13.81 -16.56
C LYS A 57 13.53 -14.29 -17.98
N GLU A 58 12.65 -14.01 -18.94
CA GLU A 58 12.89 -14.32 -20.35
C GLU A 58 14.13 -13.58 -20.87
N ASN A 59 14.27 -12.31 -20.52
CA ASN A 59 15.43 -11.49 -20.89
C ASN A 59 16.74 -12.09 -20.39
N ALA A 60 16.76 -12.51 -19.11
CA ALA A 60 17.92 -13.15 -18.50
C ALA A 60 18.27 -14.45 -19.25
N LYS A 61 17.26 -15.28 -19.57
CA LYS A 61 17.45 -16.50 -20.35
C LYS A 61 18.06 -16.21 -21.73
N TYR A 62 17.49 -15.27 -22.49
CA TYR A 62 18.03 -14.90 -23.80
C TYR A 62 19.47 -14.37 -23.72
N LYS A 63 19.80 -13.60 -22.67
CA LYS A 63 21.18 -13.13 -22.43
C LYS A 63 22.16 -14.28 -22.20
N ASP A 64 21.75 -15.28 -21.43
CA ASP A 64 22.57 -16.47 -21.19
C ASP A 64 22.72 -17.32 -22.46
N ASP A 65 21.64 -17.50 -23.22
CA ASP A 65 21.65 -18.24 -24.49
C ASP A 65 22.55 -17.53 -25.53
N VAL A 66 22.44 -16.21 -25.66
CA VAL A 66 23.33 -15.38 -26.51
C VAL A 66 24.79 -15.53 -26.09
N ARG A 67 25.08 -15.49 -24.79
CA ARG A 67 26.45 -15.66 -24.26
C ARG A 67 26.99 -17.06 -24.57
N GLY A 68 26.20 -18.08 -24.32
CA GLY A 68 26.56 -19.48 -24.56
C GLY A 68 26.78 -19.78 -26.04
N LEU A 69 25.89 -19.32 -26.92
CA LEU A 69 26.03 -19.45 -28.37
C LEU A 69 27.24 -18.67 -28.89
N THR A 70 27.49 -17.46 -28.38
CA THR A 70 28.69 -16.69 -28.74
C THR A 70 29.97 -17.46 -28.39
N ALA A 71 30.04 -18.09 -27.22
CA ALA A 71 31.18 -18.93 -26.84
C ALA A 71 31.33 -20.14 -27.77
N LYS A 72 30.23 -20.81 -28.12
CA LYS A 72 30.23 -21.95 -29.06
C LYS A 72 30.67 -21.56 -30.47
N VAL A 73 30.22 -20.42 -30.98
CA VAL A 73 30.68 -19.87 -32.27
C VAL A 73 32.19 -19.65 -32.24
N LYS A 74 32.72 -18.98 -31.20
CA LYS A 74 34.16 -18.73 -31.06
C LYS A 74 34.97 -20.02 -31.02
N ALA A 75 34.51 -21.02 -30.25
CA ALA A 75 35.19 -22.30 -30.14
C ALA A 75 35.18 -23.08 -31.48
N ALA A 76 34.06 -23.05 -32.22
CA ALA A 76 33.96 -23.72 -33.52
C ALA A 76 34.90 -23.09 -34.57
N ILE A 77 35.01 -21.75 -34.60
CA ILE A 77 35.96 -21.02 -35.46
C ILE A 77 37.40 -21.39 -35.10
N GLN A 78 37.75 -21.38 -33.82
CA GLN A 78 39.10 -21.76 -33.36
C GLN A 78 39.46 -23.21 -33.70
N ALA A 79 38.47 -24.10 -33.72
CA ALA A 79 38.65 -25.49 -34.11
C ALA A 79 38.66 -25.72 -35.65
N GLY A 80 38.55 -24.66 -36.45
CA GLY A 80 38.49 -24.74 -37.92
C GLY A 80 37.24 -25.44 -38.46
N ARG A 81 36.16 -25.49 -37.67
CA ARG A 81 34.88 -26.10 -38.05
C ARG A 81 33.89 -25.03 -38.47
N ASP A 82 34.09 -24.50 -39.67
CA ASP A 82 33.30 -23.38 -40.21
C ASP A 82 31.82 -23.74 -40.42
N ASP A 83 31.53 -25.00 -40.71
CA ASP A 83 30.17 -25.55 -40.83
C ASP A 83 29.39 -25.48 -39.52
N LEU A 84 30.01 -25.84 -38.40
CA LEU A 84 29.42 -25.72 -37.06
C LEU A 84 29.36 -24.27 -36.60
N ALA A 85 30.38 -23.47 -36.91
CA ALA A 85 30.39 -22.05 -36.61
C ALA A 85 29.22 -21.33 -37.27
N ALA A 86 28.96 -21.61 -38.56
CA ALA A 86 27.83 -21.05 -39.30
C ALA A 86 26.49 -21.42 -38.65
N GLN A 87 26.28 -22.69 -38.29
CA GLN A 87 25.05 -23.13 -37.63
C GLN A 87 24.82 -22.44 -36.27
N TYR A 88 25.86 -22.33 -35.43
CA TYR A 88 25.74 -21.63 -34.16
C TYR A 88 25.54 -20.11 -34.35
N ALA A 89 26.14 -19.52 -35.39
CA ALA A 89 25.98 -18.11 -35.71
C ALA A 89 24.55 -17.78 -36.15
N THR A 90 23.93 -18.63 -36.97
CA THR A 90 22.51 -18.48 -37.35
C THR A 90 21.61 -18.53 -36.12
N LYS A 91 21.82 -19.50 -35.21
CA LYS A 91 21.06 -19.58 -33.95
C LYS A 91 21.28 -18.34 -33.08
N LEU A 92 22.54 -17.91 -32.96
CA LEU A 92 22.90 -16.70 -32.20
C LEU A 92 22.17 -15.46 -32.73
N GLN A 93 22.05 -15.31 -34.05
CA GLN A 93 21.33 -14.20 -34.65
C GLN A 93 19.85 -14.21 -34.25
N VAL A 94 19.18 -15.36 -34.37
CA VAL A 94 17.77 -15.51 -33.98
C VAL A 94 17.56 -15.17 -32.50
N GLU A 95 18.43 -15.66 -31.62
CA GLU A 95 18.34 -15.37 -30.17
C GLU A 95 18.63 -13.89 -29.85
N LYS A 96 19.53 -13.23 -30.58
CA LYS A 96 19.78 -11.79 -30.43
C LYS A 96 18.56 -10.97 -30.84
N GLU A 97 17.91 -11.30 -31.94
CA GLU A 97 16.68 -10.63 -32.37
C GLU A 97 15.54 -10.87 -31.37
N ALA A 98 15.45 -12.08 -30.80
CA ALA A 98 14.49 -12.38 -29.74
C ALA A 98 14.76 -11.57 -28.47
N LEU A 99 16.03 -11.45 -28.07
CA LEU A 99 16.46 -10.61 -26.96
C LEU A 99 16.05 -9.14 -27.16
N GLU A 100 16.34 -8.57 -28.33
CA GLU A 100 16.01 -7.17 -28.64
C GLU A 100 14.50 -6.91 -28.57
N ARG A 101 13.69 -7.80 -29.17
CA ARG A 101 12.22 -7.71 -29.06
C ARG A 101 11.75 -7.79 -27.62
N ASN A 102 12.32 -8.70 -26.83
CA ASN A 102 11.97 -8.86 -25.41
C ASN A 102 12.39 -7.63 -24.59
N GLU A 103 13.56 -7.03 -24.85
CA GLU A 103 14.02 -5.79 -24.20
C GLU A 103 13.06 -4.61 -24.47
N ALA A 104 12.59 -4.46 -25.71
CA ALA A 104 11.60 -3.44 -26.07
C ALA A 104 10.25 -3.64 -25.34
N GLN A 105 9.79 -4.90 -25.25
CA GLN A 105 8.58 -5.26 -24.50
C GLN A 105 8.75 -5.01 -23.00
N LEU A 106 9.91 -5.37 -22.44
CA LEU A 106 10.24 -5.17 -21.04
C LEU A 106 10.27 -3.68 -20.67
N SER A 107 10.88 -2.84 -21.52
CA SER A 107 10.90 -1.38 -21.34
C SER A 107 9.47 -0.81 -21.30
N THR A 108 8.64 -1.23 -22.25
CA THR A 108 7.22 -0.81 -22.31
C THR A 108 6.44 -1.26 -21.08
N ALA A 109 6.66 -2.51 -20.63
CA ALA A 109 6.01 -3.07 -19.45
C ALA A 109 6.44 -2.35 -18.15
N ARG A 110 7.72 -1.99 -18.02
CA ARG A 110 8.23 -1.20 -16.88
C ARG A 110 7.59 0.18 -16.83
N LEU A 111 7.50 0.86 -17.97
CA LEU A 111 6.81 2.16 -18.05
C LEU A 111 5.33 2.04 -17.68
N ALA A 112 4.65 0.98 -18.12
CA ALA A 112 3.26 0.72 -17.75
C ALA A 112 3.09 0.47 -16.25
N TYR A 113 4.02 -0.28 -15.63
CA TYR A 113 4.06 -0.52 -14.20
C TYR A 113 4.24 0.78 -13.40
N GLU A 114 5.20 1.62 -13.80
CA GLU A 114 5.44 2.91 -13.17
C GLU A 114 4.22 3.83 -13.27
N LYS A 115 3.60 3.91 -14.46
CA LYS A 115 2.36 4.66 -14.65
C LYS A 115 1.24 4.15 -13.75
N ALA A 116 1.10 2.83 -13.58
CA ALA A 116 0.09 2.26 -12.70
C ALA A 116 0.33 2.62 -11.21
N LEU A 117 1.60 2.65 -10.77
CA LEU A 117 1.95 3.14 -9.43
C LEU A 117 1.63 4.63 -9.25
N ASN A 118 1.92 5.45 -10.26
CA ASN A 118 1.60 6.88 -10.22
C ASN A 118 0.09 7.14 -10.20
N VAL A 119 -0.69 6.38 -10.97
CA VAL A 119 -2.16 6.42 -10.92
C VAL A 119 -2.66 6.03 -9.54
N LYS A 120 -2.11 4.97 -8.92
CA LYS A 120 -2.46 4.62 -7.54
C LYS A 120 -2.14 5.73 -6.56
N LYS A 121 -0.96 6.35 -6.66
CA LYS A 121 -0.56 7.45 -5.78
C LYS A 121 -1.50 8.66 -5.92
N ALA A 122 -1.86 9.02 -7.15
CA ALA A 122 -2.83 10.08 -7.42
C ALA A 122 -4.22 9.74 -6.87
N PHE A 123 -4.66 8.49 -7.08
CA PHE A 123 -5.94 8.00 -6.54
C PHE A 123 -5.98 8.05 -5.02
N MET A 124 -4.91 7.62 -4.33
CA MET A 124 -4.86 7.66 -2.86
C MET A 124 -4.97 9.10 -2.34
N ARG A 125 -4.25 10.05 -2.94
CA ARG A 125 -4.36 11.48 -2.58
C ARG A 125 -5.77 12.02 -2.78
N GLU A 126 -6.39 11.69 -3.91
CA GLU A 126 -7.75 12.11 -4.23
C GLU A 126 -8.78 11.48 -3.28
N LYS A 127 -8.63 10.19 -3.00
CA LYS A 127 -9.43 9.45 -2.03
C LYS A 127 -9.34 10.10 -0.66
N ASP A 128 -8.14 10.40 -0.17
CA ASP A 128 -7.94 10.95 1.17
C ASP A 128 -8.56 12.36 1.26
N ARG A 129 -8.39 13.19 0.21
CA ARG A 129 -9.06 14.49 0.10
C ARG A 129 -10.59 14.35 0.15
N LYS A 130 -11.17 13.51 -0.70
CA LYS A 130 -12.63 13.29 -0.74
C LYS A 130 -13.17 12.69 0.55
N THR A 131 -12.40 11.83 1.20
CA THR A 131 -12.76 11.25 2.49
C THR A 131 -12.79 12.34 3.56
N ALA A 132 -11.80 13.23 3.61
CA ALA A 132 -11.77 14.34 4.56
C ALA A 132 -12.95 15.33 4.34
N GLU A 133 -13.24 15.66 3.07
CA GLU A 133 -14.40 16.49 2.69
C GLU A 133 -15.72 15.84 3.11
N ALA A 134 -15.90 14.57 2.77
CA ALA A 134 -17.09 13.79 3.13
C ALA A 134 -17.27 13.68 4.65
N MET A 135 -16.20 13.41 5.41
CA MET A 135 -16.23 13.33 6.87
C MET A 135 -16.55 14.67 7.53
N THR A 136 -16.11 15.79 6.94
CA THR A 136 -16.48 17.13 7.40
C THR A 136 -17.96 17.40 7.15
N ALA A 137 -18.45 17.11 5.94
CA ALA A 137 -19.86 17.27 5.59
C ALA A 137 -20.79 16.39 6.43
N ILE A 138 -20.40 15.14 6.74
CA ILE A 138 -21.15 14.25 7.64
C ILE A 138 -21.23 14.86 9.05
N ARG A 139 -20.13 15.42 9.58
CA ARG A 139 -20.12 16.09 10.89
C ARG A 139 -21.07 17.29 10.92
N ASP A 140 -21.04 18.12 9.89
CA ASP A 140 -21.90 19.29 9.78
C ASP A 140 -23.39 18.89 9.67
N ALA A 141 -23.69 17.87 8.86
CA ALA A 141 -25.04 17.31 8.74
C ALA A 141 -25.57 16.76 10.08
N ARG A 142 -24.74 16.00 10.80
CA ARG A 142 -25.10 15.50 12.14
C ARG A 142 -25.33 16.61 13.14
N ARG A 143 -24.51 17.67 13.11
CA ARG A 143 -24.69 18.86 13.95
C ARG A 143 -25.99 19.57 13.63
N ALA A 144 -26.31 19.78 12.36
CA ALA A 144 -27.56 20.39 11.93
C ALA A 144 -28.79 19.57 12.36
N LYS A 145 -28.76 18.24 12.18
CA LYS A 145 -29.81 17.33 12.66
C LYS A 145 -29.97 17.40 14.19
N TRP A 146 -28.88 17.48 14.93
CA TRP A 146 -28.92 17.66 16.39
C TRP A 146 -29.58 18.99 16.76
N GLN A 147 -29.20 20.08 16.10
CA GLN A 147 -29.73 21.42 16.38
C GLN A 147 -31.23 21.51 16.10
N ALA A 148 -31.67 20.96 14.97
CA ALA A 148 -33.10 20.85 14.65
C ALA A 148 -33.86 20.05 15.71
N LYS A 149 -33.33 18.88 16.11
CA LYS A 149 -33.97 18.04 17.13
C LYS A 149 -34.11 18.75 18.47
N VAL A 150 -33.12 19.55 18.87
CA VAL A 150 -33.20 20.35 20.09
C VAL A 150 -34.21 21.48 19.95
N ALA A 151 -34.20 22.22 18.84
CA ALA A 151 -35.21 23.24 18.57
C ALA A 151 -36.64 22.68 18.62
N ASP A 152 -36.90 21.55 17.95
CA ASP A 152 -38.20 20.86 17.95
C ASP A 152 -38.61 20.44 19.38
N THR A 153 -37.67 19.93 20.18
CA THR A 153 -37.97 19.60 21.58
C THR A 153 -38.31 20.87 22.36
N MET A 154 -37.56 21.96 22.19
CA MET A 154 -37.83 23.23 22.86
C MET A 154 -39.18 23.82 22.47
N GLU A 155 -39.55 23.78 21.19
CA GLU A 155 -40.88 24.19 20.70
C GLU A 155 -41.99 23.32 21.28
N SER A 156 -41.78 21.99 21.35
CA SER A 156 -42.76 21.09 21.99
C SER A 156 -42.93 21.36 23.49
N PHE A 157 -41.88 21.84 24.17
CA PHE A 157 -41.91 22.20 25.58
C PHE A 157 -42.52 23.58 25.85
N THR A 158 -42.36 24.57 24.95
CA THR A 158 -42.96 25.90 25.10
C THR A 158 -44.47 25.90 24.89
N VAL A 159 -45.02 25.00 24.06
CA VAL A 159 -46.47 24.86 23.86
C VAL A 159 -47.18 24.22 25.07
N ALA A 160 -46.47 23.48 25.92
CA ALA A 160 -47.05 22.77 27.06
C ALA A 160 -47.18 23.59 28.36
N GLY A 161 -46.75 24.86 28.38
CA GLY A 161 -47.03 25.80 29.48
C GLY A 161 -46.61 25.32 30.88
N ILE A 162 -45.31 25.17 31.14
CA ILE A 162 -44.79 24.88 32.49
C ILE A 162 -43.57 25.77 32.79
N ASP A 163 -43.84 26.96 33.32
CA ASP A 163 -42.83 28.03 33.55
C ASP A 163 -41.82 27.75 34.67
N SER A 164 -42.02 26.75 35.54
CA SER A 164 -41.08 26.47 36.65
C SER A 164 -40.11 25.31 36.38
N THR A 165 -40.41 24.43 35.42
CA THR A 165 -39.52 23.32 35.03
C THR A 165 -38.64 23.68 33.83
N HIS A 166 -38.88 24.84 33.21
CA HIS A 166 -38.14 25.31 32.04
C HIS A 166 -36.66 25.52 32.33
N ASP A 167 -36.28 26.21 33.42
CA ASP A 167 -34.87 26.48 33.76
C ASP A 167 -34.07 25.22 34.16
N GLU A 168 -34.70 24.26 34.86
CA GLU A 168 -34.04 23.01 35.23
C GLU A 168 -33.86 22.10 34.01
N MET A 169 -34.85 22.10 33.11
CA MET A 169 -34.77 21.36 31.85
C MET A 169 -33.81 22.00 30.86
N LEU A 170 -33.74 23.34 30.79
CA LEU A 170 -32.77 24.07 29.97
C LEU A 170 -31.34 23.71 30.37
N ARG A 171 -31.06 23.72 31.68
CA ARG A 171 -29.77 23.32 32.24
C ARG A 171 -29.43 21.85 31.93
N LYS A 172 -30.41 20.95 32.02
CA LYS A 172 -30.22 19.52 31.66
C LYS A 172 -30.01 19.31 30.17
N VAL A 173 -30.65 20.10 29.32
CA VAL A 173 -30.46 20.05 27.86
C VAL A 173 -29.09 20.60 27.51
N GLU A 174 -28.68 21.74 28.05
CA GLU A 174 -27.34 22.30 27.87
C GLU A 174 -26.26 21.33 28.36
N GLU A 175 -26.45 20.71 29.54
CA GLU A 175 -25.53 19.71 30.08
C GLU A 175 -25.44 18.48 29.16
N ARG A 176 -26.57 17.97 28.67
CA ARG A 176 -26.58 16.85 27.70
C ARG A 176 -25.98 17.25 26.35
N THR A 177 -26.18 18.49 25.92
CA THR A 177 -25.59 19.03 24.69
C THR A 177 -24.08 19.08 24.82
N ALA A 178 -23.58 19.70 25.88
CA ALA A 178 -22.17 19.82 26.19
C ALA A 178 -21.51 18.45 26.36
N VAL A 179 -22.16 17.49 27.03
CA VAL A 179 -21.63 16.12 27.17
C VAL A 179 -21.58 15.39 25.83
N ASN A 180 -22.58 15.56 24.96
CA ASN A 180 -22.57 14.92 23.63
C ASN A 180 -21.57 15.59 22.68
N GLU A 181 -21.42 16.92 22.75
CA GLU A 181 -20.40 17.67 22.01
C GLU A 181 -18.99 17.32 22.47
N ALA A 182 -18.77 17.23 23.79
CA ALA A 182 -17.51 16.75 24.37
C ALA A 182 -17.21 15.29 23.98
N ARG A 183 -18.20 14.39 23.98
CA ARG A 183 -18.03 13.02 23.50
C ARG A 183 -17.66 12.96 22.02
N MET A 184 -18.25 13.82 21.20
CA MET A 184 -17.93 13.90 19.78
C MET A 184 -16.53 14.48 19.55
N GLN A 185 -16.14 15.51 20.30
CA GLN A 185 -14.77 16.04 20.27
C GLN A 185 -13.74 15.00 20.74
N MET A 186 -14.00 14.28 21.83
CA MET A 186 -13.11 13.20 22.29
C MET A 186 -13.01 12.04 21.28
N ALA A 187 -14.10 11.67 20.61
CA ALA A 187 -14.06 10.66 19.55
C ALA A 187 -13.22 11.12 18.35
N LEU A 188 -13.27 12.40 17.99
CA LEU A 188 -12.44 12.98 16.93
C LEU A 188 -10.97 13.10 17.35
N GLU A 189 -10.72 13.53 18.58
CA GLU A 189 -9.37 13.63 19.15
C GLU A 189 -8.73 12.24 19.27
N SER A 190 -9.51 11.18 19.50
CA SER A 190 -8.98 9.80 19.50
C SER A 190 -8.50 9.32 18.12
N VAL A 191 -9.11 9.80 17.03
CA VAL A 191 -8.69 9.50 15.65
C VAL A 191 -7.46 10.34 15.28
N ASP A 192 -7.41 11.60 15.71
CA ASP A 192 -6.21 12.44 15.55
C ASP A 192 -5.04 11.92 16.40
N HIS A 193 -5.29 11.39 17.61
CA HIS A 193 -4.24 10.84 18.46
C HIS A 193 -3.65 9.55 17.88
N GLN A 194 -4.44 8.72 17.19
CA GLN A 194 -3.92 7.59 16.42
C GLN A 194 -3.08 8.07 15.22
N SER A 195 -3.51 9.13 14.55
CA SER A 195 -2.78 9.71 13.42
C SER A 195 -1.46 10.34 13.85
N ALA A 196 -1.45 11.08 14.96
CA ALA A 196 -0.26 11.67 15.57
C ALA A 196 0.70 10.61 16.12
N GLN A 197 0.20 9.51 16.70
CA GLN A 197 1.04 8.37 17.10
C GLN A 197 1.69 7.70 15.90
N ILE A 198 0.94 7.53 14.79
CA ILE A 198 1.48 6.97 13.55
C ILE A 198 2.56 7.90 12.95
N GLU A 199 2.36 9.22 13.05
CA GLU A 199 3.34 10.21 12.59
C GLU A 199 4.60 10.22 13.48
N GLU A 200 4.44 10.15 14.81
CA GLU A 200 5.57 10.03 15.76
C GLU A 200 6.34 8.71 15.57
N GLU A 201 5.64 7.59 15.31
CA GLU A 201 6.27 6.31 14.98
C GLU A 201 7.00 6.36 13.64
N ALA A 202 6.42 7.01 12.63
CA ALA A 202 7.05 7.21 11.33
C ALA A 202 8.31 8.09 11.43
N GLU A 203 8.28 9.14 12.25
CA GLU A 203 9.45 9.98 12.56
C GLU A 203 10.54 9.19 13.30
N LYS A 204 10.17 8.36 14.29
CA LYS A 204 11.13 7.47 14.97
C LYS A 204 11.78 6.46 14.02
N ILE A 205 11.01 5.88 13.10
CA ILE A 205 11.55 4.97 12.08
C ILE A 205 12.53 5.70 11.15
N GLN A 206 12.18 6.91 10.69
CA GLN A 206 13.05 7.73 9.86
C GLN A 206 14.32 8.15 10.60
N ALA A 207 14.22 8.56 11.87
CA ALA A 207 15.35 8.91 12.71
C ALA A 207 16.30 7.71 12.92
N ASN A 208 15.74 6.51 13.16
CA ASN A 208 16.53 5.28 13.28
C ASN A 208 17.23 4.89 11.98
N GLU A 209 16.58 5.07 10.82
CA GLU A 209 17.20 4.82 9.52
C GLU A 209 18.30 5.85 9.20
N LEU A 210 18.11 7.12 9.57
CA LEU A 210 19.11 8.17 9.42
C LEU A 210 20.34 7.89 10.31
N VAL A 211 20.14 7.48 11.56
CA VAL A 211 21.22 7.06 12.46
C VAL A 211 21.96 5.84 11.91
N LYS A 212 21.24 4.89 11.30
CA LYS A 212 21.84 3.73 10.65
C LYS A 212 22.68 4.14 9.44
N GLN A 213 22.20 5.08 8.63
CA GLN A 213 22.96 5.67 7.52
C GLN A 213 24.22 6.39 8.00
N PHE A 214 24.12 7.21 9.05
CA PHE A 214 25.27 7.85 9.68
C PHE A 214 26.27 6.85 10.28
N LYS A 215 25.79 5.75 10.88
CA LYS A 215 26.66 4.67 11.38
C LYS A 215 27.37 3.91 10.26
N MET A 216 26.73 3.77 9.09
CA MET A 216 27.35 3.23 7.88
C MET A 216 28.41 4.18 7.30
N GLU A 217 28.13 5.49 7.27
CA GLU A 217 29.09 6.51 6.80
C GLU A 217 30.29 6.69 7.76
N MET A 218 30.08 6.50 9.07
CA MET A 218 31.14 6.54 10.09
C MET A 218 31.95 5.23 10.20
N GLY A 219 31.70 4.24 9.33
CA GLY A 219 32.49 3.00 9.27
C GLY A 219 32.35 2.07 10.48
N LEU A 220 31.26 2.15 11.24
CA LEU A 220 31.04 1.39 12.49
C LEU A 220 30.19 0.11 12.31
N MET A 221 30.01 -0.36 11.08
CA MET A 221 29.49 -1.71 10.81
C MET A 221 30.57 -2.56 10.18
N ASP A 222 31.29 -3.29 11.02
CA ASP A 222 32.12 -4.41 10.63
C ASP A 222 31.23 -5.61 10.23
N SER A 223 31.73 -6.39 9.27
CA SER A 223 31.06 -7.44 8.51
C SER A 223 30.29 -8.51 9.31
N PRO A 224 29.33 -9.23 8.68
CA PRO A 224 28.55 -10.27 9.32
C PRO A 224 29.36 -11.58 9.40
N ALA A 225 29.44 -12.19 10.59
CA ALA A 225 29.59 -13.64 10.84
C ALA A 225 29.76 -13.87 12.36
N PRO A 226 29.86 -15.12 12.83
CA PRO A 226 28.86 -16.17 12.90
C PRO A 226 28.54 -16.48 14.38
N VAL A 227 27.35 -17.01 14.68
CA VAL A 227 27.09 -17.54 16.03
C VAL A 227 27.53 -19.00 16.10
N SER A 228 28.59 -19.26 16.86
CA SER A 228 28.89 -20.57 17.44
C SER A 228 29.65 -20.35 18.76
N ASP A 229 28.93 -20.66 19.85
CA ASP A 229 29.38 -21.03 21.20
C ASP A 229 30.24 -20.02 22.01
N VAL A 230 30.19 -19.92 23.35
CA VAL A 230 30.18 -21.01 24.34
C VAL A 230 29.81 -20.52 25.76
N SER A 231 29.18 -21.41 26.55
CA SER A 231 29.33 -21.68 28.01
C SER A 231 28.87 -20.64 29.06
N GLY A 232 28.34 -20.95 30.25
CA GLY A 232 28.13 -22.13 31.12
C GLY A 232 27.42 -21.58 32.40
N GLN A 233 26.89 -22.30 33.40
CA GLN A 233 27.15 -23.60 34.03
C GLN A 233 25.93 -24.00 34.88
N THR A 234 25.69 -25.31 35.01
CA THR A 234 25.35 -26.07 36.25
C THR A 234 25.01 -27.49 35.75
N GLY A 235 25.56 -28.62 36.21
CA GLY A 235 26.60 -28.97 37.14
C GLY A 235 26.48 -30.48 37.37
N LYS A 236 27.59 -31.23 37.25
CA LYS A 236 27.86 -32.58 37.83
C LYS A 236 26.89 -33.72 37.40
N THR A 237 27.34 -34.82 36.78
CA THR A 237 28.20 -35.84 37.42
C THR A 237 28.61 -36.92 36.41
N ILE A 238 29.89 -37.29 36.48
CA ILE A 238 30.49 -38.64 36.32
C ILE A 238 30.40 -39.30 34.94
N GLY A 239 31.51 -39.21 34.21
CA GLY A 239 31.91 -40.26 33.28
C GLY A 239 32.77 -41.31 33.96
N LYS A 240 32.83 -42.51 33.37
CA LYS A 240 34.01 -43.39 33.34
C LYS A 240 33.79 -44.43 32.23
N LYS A 241 34.46 -44.23 31.08
CA LYS A 241 35.58 -45.03 30.53
C LYS A 241 35.18 -46.44 30.08
N VAL A 242 35.70 -47.07 29.03
CA VAL A 242 36.62 -46.84 27.89
C VAL A 242 36.84 -48.27 27.34
N GLY A 243 37.14 -48.42 26.04
CA GLY A 243 37.71 -49.66 25.46
C GLY A 243 36.75 -50.27 24.44
N VAL A 244 36.98 -50.15 23.13
CA VAL A 244 38.02 -50.84 22.34
C VAL A 244 37.91 -52.35 22.53
N GLU A 245 37.03 -52.98 21.74
CA GLU A 245 37.31 -53.95 20.68
C GLU A 245 36.06 -54.13 19.81
#